data_AF-A0A5B0QFA9-F1
#
_entry.id   AF-A0A5B0QFA9-F1
#
_cell.length_a   1.000
_cell.length_b   1.000
_cell.length_c   1.000
_cell.angle_alpha   90.00
_cell.angle_beta   90.00
_cell.angle_gamma   90.00
#
_symmetry.space_group_name_H-M   'P 1'
#
loop_
_entity.id
_entity.type
_entity.pdbx_description
1 polymer ?
#
loop_
_entity_poly.entity_id
_entity_poly.type
_entity_poly.pdbx_seq_one_letter_code
_entity_poly.pdbx_strand_id
1 'polypeptide(L)'
;MLLVSIQDLCALKFIREKVNQPQPTRIHKYHLPIIRAKPRGMIPLNLIVCATKSNGIGQAGRLPWRLKEDMNFFKSVTTLAPSGRKNVVIMGRKTWLSIPSKFRPLANRINIVVSRQSKDPAALDIHQQQDSYLVNSIESACHLIRALDSPDNNTEQETTTSVLKERKTGGERLVNKVFVIGGSEIYKSVLDSQPDNNRLYRPSTILMTRILSEHPAIETSLDAFFPEFRASKHWSKSQNPDLLNQFLVLPDHQNSSGSVPEPHYQLPFNFDQLIIENSFMYKFELWTYNNTL
;
A
#
# COMPACT_ATOMS: atom_id res chain seq x y z
N MET A 1 29.98 -70.61 40.55
CA MET A 1 28.87 -70.78 39.58
C MET A 1 27.82 -69.73 39.92
N LEU A 2 27.33 -69.02 38.91
CA LEU A 2 26.17 -68.11 38.91
C LEU A 2 26.33 -66.68 39.48
N LEU A 3 26.21 -65.75 38.51
CA LEU A 3 25.36 -64.54 38.46
C LEU A 3 25.52 -63.44 39.53
N VAL A 4 26.05 -62.30 39.09
CA VAL A 4 25.70 -60.95 39.59
C VAL A 4 25.60 -60.04 38.35
N SER A 5 24.38 -59.82 37.85
CA SER A 5 23.50 -58.64 38.03
C SER A 5 23.97 -57.37 37.30
N ILE A 6 23.13 -56.90 36.37
CA ILE A 6 23.35 -55.77 35.45
C ILE A 6 23.12 -54.45 36.19
N GLN A 7 24.08 -54.02 37.01
CA GLN A 7 24.15 -52.64 37.52
C GLN A 7 25.50 -51.95 37.28
N ASP A 8 26.51 -52.62 36.74
CA ASP A 8 27.86 -52.04 36.53
C ASP A 8 28.18 -51.57 35.10
N LEU A 9 27.18 -51.52 34.20
CA LEU A 9 27.35 -51.03 32.82
C LEU A 9 27.01 -49.54 32.62
N CYS A 10 26.57 -48.82 33.65
CA CYS A 10 26.24 -47.39 33.53
C CYS A 10 27.40 -46.42 33.83
N ALA A 11 28.54 -46.88 34.39
CA ALA A 11 29.63 -45.98 34.78
C ALA A 11 30.72 -45.77 33.70
N LEU A 12 30.72 -46.54 32.61
CA LEU A 12 31.78 -46.50 31.58
C LEU A 12 31.36 -45.89 30.23
N LYS A 13 30.14 -45.34 30.13
CA LYS A 13 29.68 -44.56 28.98
C LYS A 13 29.74 -43.04 29.15
N PHE A 14 30.25 -42.53 30.29
CA PHE A 14 30.30 -41.09 30.57
C PHE A 14 31.69 -40.44 30.40
N ILE A 15 32.73 -41.18 30.00
CA ILE A 15 34.11 -40.65 29.88
C ILE A 15 34.62 -40.64 28.42
N ARG A 16 33.77 -40.92 27.42
CA ARG A 16 34.18 -40.91 26.00
C ARG A 16 33.48 -39.87 25.11
N GLU A 17 33.05 -38.74 25.67
CA GLU A 17 32.41 -37.66 24.89
C GLU A 17 32.83 -36.22 25.27
N LYS A 18 34.02 -36.02 25.88
CA LYS A 18 34.52 -34.67 26.23
C LYS A 18 35.95 -34.33 25.78
N VAL A 19 36.46 -34.93 24.71
CA VAL A 19 37.83 -34.61 24.22
C VAL A 19 37.91 -34.22 22.73
N ASN A 20 36.79 -34.12 22.02
CA ASN A 20 36.77 -33.59 20.64
C ASN A 20 35.62 -32.60 20.41
N GLN A 21 35.65 -31.48 21.13
CA GLN A 21 34.90 -30.29 20.69
C GLN A 21 35.87 -29.29 20.04
N PRO A 22 35.65 -28.88 18.77
CA PRO A 22 36.41 -27.79 18.18
C PRO A 22 36.12 -26.50 18.95
N GLN A 23 37.19 -25.78 19.29
CA GLN A 23 37.17 -24.48 19.95
C GLN A 23 36.26 -23.51 19.18
N PRO A 24 35.41 -22.71 19.85
CA PRO A 24 34.60 -21.71 19.16
C PRO A 24 35.54 -20.68 18.53
N THR A 25 35.57 -20.67 17.20
CA THR A 25 36.21 -19.62 16.42
C THR A 25 35.66 -18.27 16.86
N ARG A 26 36.58 -17.36 17.19
CA ARG A 26 36.33 -15.98 17.61
C ARG A 26 35.48 -15.25 16.58
N ILE A 27 34.16 -15.27 16.74
CA ILE A 27 33.24 -14.49 15.90
C ILE A 27 33.59 -13.03 16.12
N HIS A 28 34.20 -12.39 15.12
CA HIS A 28 34.30 -10.95 15.07
C HIS A 28 32.86 -10.42 15.09
N LYS A 29 32.43 -9.86 16.22
CA LYS A 29 31.21 -9.07 16.31
C LYS A 29 31.40 -7.90 15.36
N TYR A 30 30.85 -8.01 14.14
CA TYR A 30 30.59 -6.84 13.32
C TYR A 30 29.59 -5.98 14.10
N HIS A 31 30.10 -5.00 14.84
CA HIS A 31 29.30 -3.88 15.31
C HIS A 31 28.97 -3.07 14.05
N LEU A 32 27.82 -3.37 13.45
CA LEU A 32 27.19 -2.41 12.54
C LEU A 32 26.99 -1.13 13.35
N PRO A 33 27.51 0.03 12.90
CA PRO A 33 27.24 1.27 13.58
C PRO A 33 25.72 1.45 13.59
N ILE A 34 25.13 1.53 14.78
CA ILE A 34 23.75 1.97 14.96
C ILE A 34 23.75 3.46 14.61
N ILE A 35 23.76 3.77 13.31
CA ILE A 35 23.34 5.07 12.82
C ILE A 35 21.87 5.13 13.22
N ARG A 36 21.55 5.95 14.22
CA ARG A 36 20.17 6.25 14.62
C ARG A 36 19.46 6.91 13.43
N ALA A 37 18.96 6.09 12.50
CA ALA A 37 18.09 6.54 11.45
C ALA A 37 16.86 7.18 12.11
N LYS A 38 16.58 8.43 11.77
CA LYS A 38 15.39 9.15 12.23
C LYS A 38 14.18 8.23 12.05
N PRO A 39 13.34 7.98 13.08
CA PRO A 39 12.21 7.08 12.93
C PRO A 39 11.34 7.57 11.77
N ARG A 40 11.18 6.73 10.74
CA ARG A 40 10.31 7.06 9.62
C ARG A 40 8.88 7.14 10.16
N GLY A 41 8.23 8.29 9.95
CA GLY A 41 6.84 8.49 10.34
C GLY A 41 5.89 7.45 9.73
N MET A 42 4.67 7.41 10.25
CA MET A 42 3.62 6.52 9.74
C MET A 42 3.32 6.82 8.27
N ILE A 43 3.16 5.77 7.45
CA ILE A 43 2.79 5.89 6.04
C ILE A 43 1.32 6.30 5.94
N PRO A 44 0.99 7.45 5.33
CA PRO A 44 -0.39 7.83 5.09
C PRO A 44 -1.00 6.96 3.99
N LEU A 45 -2.12 6.30 4.29
CA LEU A 45 -2.90 5.51 3.33
C LEU A 45 -4.12 6.29 2.89
N ASN A 46 -4.22 6.52 1.57
CA ASN A 46 -5.36 7.20 0.94
C ASN A 46 -6.28 6.13 0.35
N LEU A 47 -7.53 6.04 0.79
CA LEU A 47 -8.48 5.09 0.26
C LEU A 47 -9.13 5.71 -0.99
N ILE A 48 -9.37 4.92 -2.04
CA ILE A 48 -10.11 5.37 -3.23
C ILE A 48 -11.19 4.36 -3.61
N VAL A 49 -12.44 4.79 -3.64
CA VAL A 49 -13.60 3.88 -3.75
C VAL A 49 -14.77 4.52 -4.49
N CYS A 50 -15.49 3.72 -5.27
CA CYS A 50 -16.82 4.06 -5.78
C CYS A 50 -17.88 3.29 -4.98
N ALA A 51 -18.86 3.98 -4.41
CA ALA A 51 -19.83 3.39 -3.49
C ALA A 51 -21.25 3.97 -3.63
N THR A 52 -22.26 3.11 -3.46
CA THR A 52 -23.67 3.50 -3.37
C THR A 52 -23.96 4.22 -2.05
N LYS A 53 -25.16 4.80 -1.86
CA LYS A 53 -25.55 5.50 -0.62
C LYS A 53 -25.39 4.64 0.65
N SER A 54 -25.66 3.35 0.53
CA SER A 54 -25.53 2.31 1.57
C SER A 54 -24.10 1.80 1.75
N ASN A 55 -23.13 2.39 1.06
CA ASN A 55 -21.74 1.96 0.96
C ASN A 55 -21.52 0.63 0.22
N GLY A 56 -22.46 0.14 -0.58
CA GLY A 56 -22.18 -1.01 -1.43
C GLY A 56 -21.16 -0.69 -2.52
N ILE A 57 -20.22 -1.60 -2.76
CA ILE A 57 -19.05 -1.40 -3.66
C ILE A 57 -18.85 -2.53 -4.68
N GLY A 58 -19.58 -3.63 -4.55
CA GLY A 58 -19.38 -4.78 -5.41
C GLY A 58 -20.43 -5.86 -5.24
N GLN A 59 -20.50 -6.70 -6.26
CA GLN A 59 -21.33 -7.90 -6.32
C GLN A 59 -20.49 -9.00 -6.96
N ALA A 60 -20.43 -10.19 -6.35
CA ALA A 60 -19.80 -11.38 -6.91
C ALA A 60 -18.37 -11.11 -7.44
N GLY A 61 -17.60 -10.29 -6.71
CA GLY A 61 -16.22 -9.95 -7.06
C GLY A 61 -16.05 -8.97 -8.24
N ARG A 62 -17.09 -8.26 -8.66
CA ARG A 62 -17.06 -7.25 -9.72
C ARG A 62 -17.81 -5.98 -9.33
N LEU A 63 -17.57 -4.90 -10.06
CA LEU A 63 -18.40 -3.70 -10.00
C LEU A 63 -19.71 -3.96 -10.76
N PRO A 64 -20.89 -3.71 -10.16
CA PRO A 64 -22.17 -3.90 -10.83
C PRO A 64 -22.55 -2.72 -11.75
N TRP A 65 -21.65 -1.76 -11.92
CA TRP A 65 -21.75 -0.62 -12.82
C TRP A 65 -20.50 -0.48 -13.68
N ARG A 66 -20.63 0.28 -14.75
CA ARG A 66 -19.51 0.69 -15.61
C ARG A 66 -19.59 2.20 -15.81
N LEU A 67 -18.83 2.92 -15.00
CA LEU A 67 -18.77 4.39 -15.00
C LEU A 67 -17.40 4.80 -15.55
N LYS A 68 -17.39 5.32 -16.78
CA LYS A 68 -16.16 5.71 -17.48
C LYS A 68 -15.47 6.86 -16.77
N GLU A 69 -16.22 7.85 -16.29
CA GLU A 69 -15.61 9.01 -15.63
C GLU A 69 -15.01 8.66 -14.27
N ASP A 70 -15.65 7.76 -13.52
CA ASP A 70 -15.08 7.18 -12.30
C ASP A 70 -13.78 6.41 -12.58
N MET A 71 -13.76 5.59 -13.64
CA MET A 71 -12.56 4.84 -14.02
C MET A 71 -11.42 5.78 -14.49
N ASN A 72 -11.77 6.87 -15.18
CA ASN A 72 -10.82 7.93 -15.55
C ASN A 72 -10.26 8.62 -14.30
N PHE A 73 -11.11 8.99 -13.36
CA PHE A 73 -10.71 9.59 -12.08
C PHE A 73 -9.76 8.66 -11.31
N PHE A 74 -10.16 7.40 -11.11
CA PHE A 74 -9.34 6.38 -10.48
C PHE A 74 -7.97 6.24 -11.15
N LYS A 75 -7.95 6.08 -12.48
CA LYS A 75 -6.71 5.92 -13.24
C LYS A 75 -5.81 7.15 -13.08
N SER A 76 -6.35 8.34 -13.28
CA SER A 76 -5.59 9.59 -13.25
C SER A 76 -5.02 9.86 -11.87
N VAL A 77 -5.84 9.84 -10.81
CA VAL A 77 -5.39 10.15 -9.44
C VAL A 77 -4.40 9.13 -8.92
N THR A 78 -4.59 7.84 -9.20
CA THR A 78 -3.65 6.81 -8.74
C THR A 78 -2.37 6.76 -9.57
N THR A 79 -2.34 7.34 -10.77
CA THR A 79 -1.14 7.36 -11.63
C THR A 79 -0.33 8.64 -11.48
N LEU A 80 -0.98 9.78 -11.20
CA LEU A 80 -0.34 11.09 -11.14
C LEU A 80 0.76 11.15 -10.06
N ALA A 81 2.02 11.24 -10.49
CA ALA A 81 3.18 11.34 -9.63
C ALA A 81 4.26 12.24 -10.26
N PRO A 82 5.07 12.93 -9.44
CA PRO A 82 6.31 13.59 -9.85
C PRO A 82 7.19 12.73 -10.76
N SER A 83 8.01 13.38 -11.59
CA SER A 83 8.98 12.67 -12.43
C SER A 83 9.91 11.82 -11.56
N GLY A 84 10.23 10.61 -12.01
CA GLY A 84 11.06 9.66 -11.27
C GLY A 84 10.36 8.97 -10.09
N ARG A 85 9.10 9.29 -9.78
CA ARG A 85 8.33 8.68 -8.69
C ARG A 85 7.15 7.88 -9.19
N LYS A 86 6.70 6.93 -8.36
CA LYS A 86 5.48 6.16 -8.59
C LYS A 86 4.56 6.23 -7.37
N ASN A 87 3.26 6.17 -7.63
CA ASN A 87 2.30 5.86 -6.58
C ASN A 87 2.24 4.35 -6.37
N VAL A 88 1.86 3.96 -5.16
CA VAL A 88 1.61 2.58 -4.77
C VAL A 88 0.11 2.35 -4.71
N VAL A 89 -0.37 1.21 -5.20
CA VAL A 89 -1.74 0.73 -5.03
C VAL A 89 -1.74 -0.58 -4.25
N ILE A 90 -2.40 -0.58 -3.10
CA ILE A 90 -2.57 -1.75 -2.23
C ILE A 90 -3.97 -2.30 -2.43
N MET A 91 -4.07 -3.60 -2.69
CA MET A 91 -5.35 -4.28 -2.87
C MET A 91 -5.37 -5.69 -2.30
N GLY A 92 -6.57 -6.24 -2.07
CA GLY A 92 -6.74 -7.64 -1.66
C GLY A 92 -6.70 -8.59 -2.86
N ARG A 93 -6.38 -9.86 -2.62
CA ARG A 93 -6.34 -10.91 -3.66
C ARG A 93 -7.60 -10.96 -4.55
N LYS A 94 -8.81 -10.87 -3.97
CA LYS A 94 -10.05 -10.92 -4.75
C LYS A 94 -10.18 -9.73 -5.70
N THR A 95 -9.80 -8.53 -5.23
CA THR A 95 -9.77 -7.33 -6.07
C THR A 95 -8.74 -7.46 -7.18
N TRP A 96 -7.54 -7.96 -6.89
CA TRP A 96 -6.55 -8.28 -7.92
C TRP A 96 -7.15 -9.19 -9.00
N LEU A 97 -7.74 -10.32 -8.63
CA LEU A 97 -8.33 -11.26 -9.60
C LEU A 97 -9.53 -10.69 -10.38
N SER A 98 -10.24 -9.70 -9.83
CA SER A 98 -11.34 -9.02 -10.52
C SER A 98 -10.89 -8.11 -11.66
N ILE A 99 -9.65 -7.62 -11.61
CA ILE A 99 -9.11 -6.77 -12.68
C ILE A 99 -8.81 -7.68 -13.89
N PRO A 100 -9.26 -7.32 -15.11
CA PRO A 100 -8.93 -8.10 -16.30
C PRO A 100 -7.43 -8.28 -16.44
N SER A 101 -6.96 -9.48 -16.79
CA SER A 101 -5.52 -9.83 -16.86
C SER A 101 -4.71 -8.85 -17.71
N LYS A 102 -5.28 -8.39 -18.85
CA LYS A 102 -4.64 -7.39 -19.73
C LYS A 102 -4.39 -6.01 -19.10
N PHE A 103 -5.02 -5.72 -17.97
CA PHE A 103 -4.85 -4.47 -17.22
C PHE A 103 -4.08 -4.69 -15.91
N ARG A 104 -3.60 -5.91 -15.65
CA ARG A 104 -2.74 -6.23 -14.50
C ARG A 104 -1.30 -6.48 -14.95
N PRO A 105 -0.29 -5.98 -14.20
CA PRO A 105 -0.43 -4.99 -13.14
C PRO A 105 -0.97 -3.66 -13.66
N LEU A 106 -1.55 -2.84 -12.76
CA LEU A 106 -2.01 -1.51 -13.15
C LEU A 106 -0.79 -0.66 -13.53
N ALA A 107 -0.67 -0.32 -14.82
CA ALA A 107 0.50 0.35 -15.38
C ALA A 107 0.85 1.66 -14.65
N ASN A 108 2.14 2.00 -14.64
CA ASN A 108 2.74 3.21 -14.04
C ASN A 108 2.54 3.34 -12.52
N ARG A 109 2.26 2.23 -11.83
CA ARG A 109 2.08 2.15 -10.38
C ARG A 109 2.78 0.92 -9.83
N ILE A 110 3.20 1.01 -8.57
CA ILE A 110 3.65 -0.16 -7.80
C ILE A 110 2.40 -0.85 -7.25
N ASN A 111 2.15 -2.08 -7.64
CA ASN A 111 1.00 -2.88 -7.28
C ASN A 111 1.35 -3.80 -6.12
N ILE A 112 0.67 -3.69 -4.97
CA ILE A 112 0.86 -4.57 -3.82
C ILE A 112 -0.44 -5.33 -3.55
N VAL A 113 -0.38 -6.65 -3.67
CA VAL A 113 -1.49 -7.56 -3.42
C VAL A 113 -1.31 -8.17 -2.04
N VAL A 114 -2.36 -8.06 -1.21
CA VAL A 114 -2.40 -8.62 0.14
C VAL A 114 -3.19 -9.92 0.13
N SER A 115 -2.56 -11.01 0.58
CA SER A 115 -3.21 -12.32 0.77
C SER A 115 -2.64 -13.07 1.97
N ARG A 116 -3.53 -13.52 2.87
CA ARG A 116 -3.15 -14.40 3.98
C ARG A 116 -3.00 -15.87 3.57
N GLN A 117 -3.69 -16.26 2.49
CA GLN A 117 -3.80 -17.65 2.05
C GLN A 117 -2.85 -17.98 0.90
N SER A 118 -2.62 -17.04 -0.02
CA SER A 118 -1.72 -17.26 -1.15
C SER A 118 -0.28 -16.99 -0.73
N LYS A 119 0.58 -18.00 -0.86
CA LYS A 119 2.03 -17.87 -0.66
C LYS A 119 2.80 -17.84 -1.97
N ASP A 120 2.16 -18.20 -3.07
CA ASP A 120 2.77 -18.25 -4.39
C ASP A 120 2.34 -17.02 -5.23
N PRO A 121 3.27 -16.09 -5.55
CA PRO A 121 3.02 -14.97 -6.45
C PRO A 121 2.74 -15.42 -7.89
N ALA A 122 3.39 -16.49 -8.36
CA ALA A 122 3.27 -16.94 -9.75
C ALA A 122 1.85 -17.44 -10.05
N ALA A 123 1.23 -18.13 -9.09
CA ALA A 123 -0.18 -18.56 -9.17
C ALA A 123 -1.19 -17.39 -9.29
N LEU A 124 -0.77 -16.14 -9.09
CA LEU A 124 -1.59 -14.95 -9.22
C LEU A 124 -1.15 -14.05 -10.38
N ASP A 125 -0.24 -14.51 -11.24
CA ASP A 125 0.40 -13.69 -12.29
C ASP A 125 1.12 -12.46 -11.71
N ILE A 126 1.70 -12.59 -10.51
CA ILE A 126 2.46 -11.53 -9.85
C ILE A 126 3.96 -11.77 -10.07
N HIS A 127 4.58 -10.83 -10.77
CA HIS A 127 6.01 -10.80 -11.00
C HIS A 127 6.67 -9.83 -10.01
N GLN A 128 7.26 -10.38 -8.94
CA GLN A 128 7.87 -9.65 -7.80
C GLN A 128 8.97 -8.64 -8.20
N GLN A 129 9.42 -8.61 -9.46
CA GLN A 129 10.44 -7.70 -9.98
C GLN A 129 9.91 -6.70 -11.03
N GLN A 130 8.61 -6.73 -11.36
CA GLN A 130 7.98 -5.87 -12.38
C GLN A 130 6.82 -5.06 -11.78
N ASP A 131 7.14 -4.21 -10.79
CA ASP A 131 6.18 -3.32 -10.12
C ASP A 131 4.95 -4.02 -9.52
N SER A 132 5.00 -5.32 -9.25
CA SER A 132 3.89 -6.08 -8.66
C SER A 132 4.38 -7.01 -7.57
N TYR A 133 3.76 -6.96 -6.39
CA TYR A 133 4.27 -7.66 -5.21
C TYR A 133 3.15 -8.36 -4.45
N LEU A 134 3.43 -9.57 -3.95
CA LEU A 134 2.54 -10.30 -3.04
C LEU A 134 3.06 -10.20 -1.61
N VAL A 135 2.21 -9.77 -0.68
CA VAL A 135 2.48 -9.71 0.75
C VAL A 135 1.31 -10.29 1.55
N ASN A 136 1.49 -10.54 2.85
CA ASN A 136 0.48 -11.19 3.68
C ASN A 136 -0.33 -10.24 4.60
N SER A 137 0.08 -8.98 4.73
CA SER A 137 -0.59 -7.97 5.56
C SER A 137 -0.31 -6.55 5.07
N ILE A 138 -1.07 -5.58 5.57
CA ILE A 138 -0.85 -4.15 5.28
C ILE A 138 0.46 -3.69 5.94
N GLU A 139 0.80 -4.23 7.10
CA GLU A 139 2.06 -3.98 7.79
C GLU A 139 3.25 -4.45 6.93
N SER A 140 3.15 -5.64 6.33
CA SER A 140 4.17 -6.15 5.39
C SER A 140 4.24 -5.30 4.12
N ALA A 141 3.10 -4.81 3.62
CA ALA A 141 3.09 -3.83 2.52
C ALA A 141 3.87 -2.56 2.91
N CYS A 142 3.70 -2.07 4.14
CA CYS A 142 4.41 -0.89 4.63
C CYS A 142 5.91 -1.11 4.76
N HIS A 143 6.34 -2.30 5.21
CA HIS A 143 7.75 -2.68 5.22
C HIS A 143 8.34 -2.70 3.80
N LEU A 144 7.64 -3.31 2.85
CA LEU A 144 8.05 -3.35 1.45
C LEU A 144 8.16 -1.93 0.86
N ILE A 145 7.16 -1.08 1.08
CA ILE A 145 7.19 0.33 0.62
C ILE A 145 8.42 1.05 1.18
N ARG A 146 8.74 0.87 2.46
CA ARG A 146 9.94 1.47 3.06
C ARG A 146 11.24 0.91 2.45
N ALA A 147 11.28 -0.38 2.12
CA ALA A 147 12.43 -1.00 1.47
C ALA A 147 12.62 -0.42 0.06
N LEU A 148 11.56 -0.34 -0.74
CA LEU A 148 11.59 0.24 -2.09
C LEU A 148 11.98 1.73 -2.10
N ASP A 149 11.61 2.46 -1.05
CA ASP A 149 11.92 3.89 -0.89
C ASP A 149 13.29 4.16 -0.24
N SER A 150 14.10 3.11 0.02
CA SER A 150 15.44 3.26 0.60
C SER A 150 16.50 3.47 -0.49
N PRO A 151 17.38 4.48 -0.35
CA PRO A 151 18.34 4.86 -1.39
C PRO A 151 19.43 3.81 -1.67
N ASP A 152 19.57 2.79 -0.82
CA ASP A 152 20.65 1.78 -0.91
C ASP A 152 20.31 0.58 -1.83
N ASN A 153 19.11 0.54 -2.44
CA ASN A 153 18.67 -0.59 -3.28
C ASN A 153 19.05 -0.52 -4.76
N ASN A 154 19.85 0.46 -5.18
CA ASN A 154 20.50 0.40 -6.50
C ASN A 154 21.71 -0.53 -6.42
N THR A 155 21.48 -1.83 -6.60
CA THR A 155 22.57 -2.78 -6.90
C THR A 155 23.08 -2.49 -8.31
N GLU A 156 24.01 -1.55 -8.44
CA GLU A 156 24.83 -1.41 -9.63
C GLU A 156 25.72 -2.66 -9.75
N GLN A 157 25.61 -3.37 -10.88
CA GLN A 157 26.70 -4.22 -11.34
C GLN A 157 27.88 -3.30 -11.62
N GLU A 158 28.90 -3.37 -10.77
CA GLU A 158 30.17 -2.65 -10.94
C GLU A 158 30.86 -3.12 -12.22
N THR A 159 30.89 -2.26 -13.24
CA THR A 159 32.01 -2.19 -14.18
C THR A 159 32.70 -0.85 -13.99
N THR A 160 33.82 -0.92 -13.27
CA THR A 160 34.89 0.05 -13.12
C THR A 160 34.99 1.07 -14.26
N THR A 161 34.90 2.36 -13.96
CA THR A 161 35.97 3.36 -14.20
C THR A 161 35.62 4.66 -13.46
N SER A 162 36.56 5.11 -12.64
CA SER A 162 36.53 6.25 -11.74
C SER A 162 36.44 7.60 -12.47
N VAL A 163 35.38 8.37 -12.20
CA VAL A 163 35.41 9.84 -12.25
C VAL A 163 34.66 10.36 -11.02
N LEU A 164 35.37 11.13 -10.19
CA LEU A 164 34.86 11.80 -9.00
C LEU A 164 33.72 12.75 -9.40
N LYS A 165 32.48 12.33 -9.22
CA LYS A 165 31.33 13.23 -9.08
C LYS A 165 31.02 13.37 -7.61
N GLU A 166 31.07 14.60 -7.12
CA GLU A 166 30.52 15.01 -5.84
C GLU A 166 29.11 14.44 -5.69
N ARG A 167 28.95 13.46 -4.81
CA ARG A 167 27.65 12.84 -4.51
C ARG A 167 26.81 13.88 -3.78
N LYS A 168 25.84 14.48 -4.47
CA LYS A 168 24.69 15.14 -3.82
C LYS A 168 24.03 14.11 -2.90
N THR A 169 24.22 14.27 -1.60
CA THR A 169 23.55 13.52 -0.55
C THR A 169 22.06 13.81 -0.59
N GLY A 170 21.27 12.90 -1.19
CA GLY A 170 19.82 12.99 -1.21
C GLY A 170 19.23 12.16 -2.35
N GLY A 171 19.28 10.82 -2.25
CA GLY A 171 18.56 9.96 -3.19
C GLY A 171 17.07 10.35 -3.20
N GLU A 172 16.52 10.63 -4.38
CA GLU A 172 15.11 10.95 -4.53
C GLU A 172 14.26 9.72 -4.18
N ARG A 173 13.20 9.95 -3.39
CA ARG A 173 12.26 8.92 -2.99
C ARG A 173 11.52 8.36 -4.20
N LEU A 174 11.45 7.05 -4.33
CA LEU A 174 10.71 6.38 -5.40
C LEU A 174 9.19 6.49 -5.18
N VAL A 175 8.74 6.44 -3.92
CA VAL A 175 7.31 6.37 -3.60
C VAL A 175 6.75 7.77 -3.34
N ASN A 176 5.73 8.15 -4.12
CA ASN A 176 5.02 9.43 -3.96
C ASN A 176 3.85 9.31 -2.97
N LYS A 177 2.76 8.63 -3.35
CA LYS A 177 1.57 8.39 -2.51
C LYS A 177 1.22 6.91 -2.47
N VAL A 178 0.55 6.50 -1.40
CA VAL A 178 0.02 5.14 -1.22
C VAL A 178 -1.49 5.17 -1.23
N PHE A 179 -2.08 4.42 -2.16
CA PHE A 179 -3.52 4.26 -2.33
C PHE A 179 -3.95 2.87 -1.93
N VAL A 180 -5.02 2.77 -1.15
CA VAL A 180 -5.71 1.52 -0.86
C VAL A 180 -6.94 1.48 -1.77
N ILE A 181 -6.98 0.49 -2.66
CA ILE A 181 -7.99 0.40 -3.72
C ILE A 181 -9.00 -0.73 -3.49
N GLY A 182 -8.99 -1.30 -2.28
CA GLY A 182 -9.96 -2.27 -1.80
C GLY A 182 -9.48 -3.72 -1.80
N GLY A 183 -10.34 -4.71 -1.62
CA GLY A 183 -11.79 -4.60 -1.40
C GLY A 183 -12.17 -4.34 0.07
N SER A 184 -13.43 -4.67 0.40
CA SER A 184 -14.05 -4.44 1.71
C SER A 184 -13.16 -4.82 2.91
N GLU A 185 -12.55 -6.02 2.89
CA GLU A 185 -11.68 -6.49 3.97
C GLU A 185 -10.42 -5.61 4.17
N ILE A 186 -9.83 -5.12 3.07
CA ILE A 186 -8.64 -4.27 3.13
C ILE A 186 -9.03 -2.88 3.63
N TYR A 187 -10.12 -2.31 3.12
CA TYR A 187 -10.66 -1.05 3.63
C TYR A 187 -10.94 -1.12 5.12
N LYS A 188 -11.62 -2.19 5.57
CA LYS A 188 -11.92 -2.43 6.98
C LYS A 188 -10.64 -2.47 7.82
N SER A 189 -9.63 -3.22 7.38
CA SER A 189 -8.35 -3.33 8.10
C SER A 189 -7.64 -1.98 8.24
N VAL A 190 -7.78 -1.08 7.26
CA VAL A 190 -7.23 0.28 7.32
C VAL A 190 -8.09 1.21 8.16
N LEU A 191 -9.42 1.10 8.15
CA LEU A 191 -10.32 1.99 8.88
C LEU A 191 -10.43 1.64 10.37
N ASP A 192 -10.43 0.35 10.72
CA ASP A 192 -10.45 -0.14 12.11
C ASP A 192 -9.09 0.03 12.82
N SER A 193 -8.19 0.78 12.18
CA SER A 193 -6.84 1.02 12.64
C SER A 193 -6.79 1.87 13.91
N GLN A 194 -6.71 1.22 15.08
CA GLN A 194 -6.49 1.97 16.32
C GLN A 194 -5.10 2.66 16.32
N PRO A 195 -5.01 3.90 16.82
CA PRO A 195 -3.74 4.60 16.99
C PRO A 195 -2.96 3.94 18.15
N ASP A 196 -2.00 3.09 17.81
CA ASP A 196 -1.04 2.50 18.75
C ASP A 196 0.38 2.96 18.38
N ASN A 197 1.25 3.07 19.39
CA ASN A 197 2.59 3.63 19.33
C ASN A 197 3.54 2.89 18.37
N ASN A 198 3.21 1.66 17.96
CA ASN A 198 4.06 0.84 17.08
C ASN A 198 3.54 0.72 15.63
N ARG A 199 2.59 1.57 15.23
CA ARG A 199 1.92 1.42 13.93
C ARG A 199 2.74 2.01 12.78
N LEU A 200 2.82 1.29 11.66
CA LEU A 200 3.59 1.70 10.47
C LEU A 200 2.81 2.62 9.52
N TYR A 201 1.48 2.68 9.64
CA TYR A 201 0.60 3.42 8.73
C TYR A 201 -0.61 4.01 9.45
N ARG A 202 -1.21 5.03 8.86
CA ARG A 202 -2.48 5.63 9.29
C ARG A 202 -3.41 5.86 8.10
N PRO A 203 -4.73 5.81 8.29
CA PRO A 203 -5.65 6.40 7.34
C PRO A 203 -5.35 7.90 7.20
N SER A 204 -5.50 8.42 5.98
CA SER A 204 -5.22 9.82 5.66
C SER A 204 -6.42 10.47 5.01
N THR A 205 -6.86 9.94 3.87
CA THR A 205 -8.00 10.45 3.11
C THR A 205 -8.85 9.32 2.56
N ILE A 206 -10.10 9.63 2.22
CA ILE A 206 -10.96 8.79 1.38
C ILE A 206 -11.37 9.64 0.17
N LEU A 207 -10.92 9.24 -1.01
CA LEU A 207 -11.37 9.72 -2.30
C LEU A 207 -12.55 8.87 -2.73
N MET A 208 -13.73 9.48 -2.83
CA MET A 208 -14.97 8.72 -2.96
C MET A 208 -15.78 9.17 -4.15
N THR A 209 -16.06 8.26 -5.06
CA THR A 209 -17.14 8.43 -6.03
C THR A 209 -18.44 7.99 -5.37
N ARG A 210 -19.28 8.96 -5.00
CA ARG A 210 -20.55 8.71 -4.31
C ARG A 210 -21.68 8.62 -5.33
N ILE A 211 -22.24 7.43 -5.51
CA ILE A 211 -23.43 7.22 -6.33
C ILE A 211 -24.68 7.71 -5.56
N LEU A 212 -25.43 8.61 -6.20
CA LEU A 212 -26.59 9.33 -5.67
C LEU A 212 -27.90 8.87 -6.31
N SER A 213 -27.85 8.34 -7.54
CA SER A 213 -29.02 7.70 -8.17
C SER A 213 -29.39 6.40 -7.46
N GLU A 214 -30.67 6.06 -7.51
CA GLU A 214 -31.19 4.85 -6.88
C GLU A 214 -31.34 3.75 -7.92
N HIS A 215 -30.78 2.58 -7.61
CA HIS A 215 -30.83 1.40 -8.47
C HIS A 215 -31.21 0.18 -7.64
N PRO A 216 -32.50 -0.04 -7.32
CA PRO A 216 -32.93 -1.10 -6.41
C PRO A 216 -32.43 -2.51 -6.79
N ALA A 217 -32.40 -2.82 -8.10
CA ALA A 217 -31.88 -4.09 -8.59
C ALA A 217 -30.38 -4.27 -8.35
N ILE A 218 -29.59 -3.18 -8.45
CA ILE A 218 -28.17 -3.22 -8.10
C ILE A 218 -28.04 -3.34 -6.58
N GLU A 219 -28.73 -2.47 -5.84
CA GLU A 219 -28.65 -2.34 -4.39
C GLU A 219 -28.93 -3.66 -3.66
N THR A 220 -29.99 -4.36 -4.06
CA THR A 220 -30.37 -5.66 -3.49
C THR A 220 -29.39 -6.79 -3.80
N SER A 221 -28.51 -6.60 -4.78
CA SER A 221 -27.56 -7.60 -5.23
C SER A 221 -26.14 -7.43 -4.69
N LEU A 222 -25.86 -6.31 -4.00
CA LEU A 222 -24.53 -5.99 -3.47
C LEU A 222 -24.16 -6.95 -2.33
N ASP A 223 -22.93 -7.48 -2.39
CA ASP A 223 -22.39 -8.43 -1.40
C ASP A 223 -21.08 -7.94 -0.75
N ALA A 224 -20.54 -6.82 -1.23
CA ALA A 224 -19.36 -6.18 -0.69
C ALA A 224 -19.66 -4.72 -0.37
N PHE A 225 -19.30 -4.29 0.84
CA PHE A 225 -19.59 -2.95 1.35
C PHE A 225 -18.33 -2.26 1.85
N PHE A 226 -18.20 -0.96 1.59
CA PHE A 226 -17.22 -0.11 2.24
C PHE A 226 -17.63 0.07 3.71
N PRO A 227 -16.70 -0.05 4.67
CA PRO A 227 -17.02 0.10 6.09
C PRO A 227 -17.63 1.48 6.39
N GLU A 228 -18.60 1.53 7.29
CA GLU A 228 -19.20 2.80 7.68
C GLU A 228 -18.17 3.64 8.46
N PHE A 229 -17.96 4.86 7.98
CA PHE A 229 -16.97 5.79 8.51
C PHE A 229 -17.58 7.16 8.80
N ARG A 230 -18.75 7.47 8.23
CA ARG A 230 -19.41 8.78 8.35
C ARG A 230 -19.94 9.04 9.77
N ALA A 231 -20.19 7.97 10.53
CA ALA A 231 -20.57 8.07 11.94
C ALA A 231 -19.37 8.37 12.86
N SER A 232 -18.13 8.23 12.37
CA SER A 232 -16.93 8.48 13.16
C SER A 232 -16.62 9.98 13.23
N LYS A 233 -16.35 10.48 14.43
CA LYS A 233 -15.88 11.87 14.66
C LYS A 233 -14.55 12.19 13.96
N HIS A 234 -13.77 11.16 13.63
CA HIS A 234 -12.44 11.34 13.03
C HIS A 234 -12.49 11.66 11.54
N TRP A 235 -13.62 11.48 10.86
CA TRP A 235 -13.74 11.74 9.43
C TRP A 235 -14.61 12.95 9.17
N SER A 236 -14.09 13.89 8.39
CA SER A 236 -14.84 15.05 7.90
C SER A 236 -14.72 15.14 6.40
N LYS A 237 -15.81 15.51 5.72
CA LYS A 237 -15.76 15.85 4.31
C LYS A 237 -14.99 17.16 4.14
N SER A 238 -13.94 17.14 3.31
CA SER A 238 -13.14 18.32 3.03
C SER A 238 -13.86 19.23 2.03
N GLN A 239 -13.79 20.53 2.28
CA GLN A 239 -14.13 21.59 1.32
C GLN A 239 -12.92 22.51 1.09
N ASN A 240 -11.75 22.14 1.62
CA ASN A 240 -10.52 22.92 1.51
C ASN A 240 -9.90 22.76 0.10
N PRO A 241 -9.83 23.82 -0.74
CA PRO A 241 -9.29 23.75 -2.09
C PRO A 241 -7.88 23.19 -2.18
N ASP A 242 -7.00 23.50 -1.22
CA ASP A 242 -5.61 23.02 -1.23
C ASP A 242 -5.53 21.50 -1.05
N LEU A 243 -6.36 20.95 -0.16
CA LEU A 243 -6.45 19.51 0.06
C LEU A 243 -7.07 18.79 -1.15
N LEU A 244 -8.02 19.42 -1.83
CA LEU A 244 -8.62 18.90 -3.07
C LEU A 244 -7.56 18.86 -4.19
N ASN A 245 -6.80 19.94 -4.34
CA ASN A 245 -5.74 20.08 -5.34
C ASN A 245 -4.57 19.11 -5.09
N GLN A 246 -4.34 18.67 -3.85
CA GLN A 246 -3.27 17.75 -3.48
C GLN A 246 -3.31 16.40 -4.24
N PHE A 247 -4.47 16.03 -4.81
CA PHE A 247 -4.65 14.80 -5.60
C PHE A 247 -4.82 15.07 -7.09
N LEU A 248 -5.01 16.33 -7.48
CA LEU A 248 -5.32 16.74 -8.84
C LEU A 248 -4.16 17.48 -9.53
N VAL A 249 -3.16 17.94 -8.78
CA VAL A 249 -2.06 18.76 -9.30
C VAL A 249 -0.70 18.12 -9.00
N LEU A 250 0.23 18.19 -9.96
CA LEU A 250 1.61 17.75 -9.76
C LEU A 250 2.40 18.76 -8.89
N PRO A 251 3.03 18.32 -7.78
CA PRO A 251 3.72 19.22 -6.85
C PRO A 251 4.92 19.99 -7.43
N ASP A 252 5.66 19.42 -8.38
CA ASP A 252 6.94 20.00 -8.85
C ASP A 252 6.78 21.34 -9.59
N HIS A 253 5.55 21.73 -9.93
CA HIS A 253 5.25 22.99 -10.62
C HIS A 253 4.62 24.07 -9.73
N GLN A 254 4.51 23.83 -8.41
CA GLN A 254 3.92 24.78 -7.46
C GLN A 254 4.84 25.95 -7.05
N ASN A 255 6.08 26.06 -7.57
CA ASN A 255 7.03 27.11 -7.16
C ASN A 255 7.69 27.85 -8.32
N SER A 256 7.03 28.90 -8.80
CA SER A 256 7.56 30.26 -8.85
C SER A 256 6.41 31.19 -9.23
N SER A 257 6.00 32.08 -8.32
CA SER A 257 5.06 33.20 -8.56
C SER A 257 3.53 32.99 -8.43
N GLY A 258 3.01 32.14 -7.53
CA GLY A 258 1.59 32.21 -7.11
C GLY A 258 0.54 32.15 -8.23
N SER A 259 0.93 31.70 -9.42
CA SER A 259 0.09 31.58 -10.60
C SER A 259 -0.61 30.22 -10.58
N VAL A 260 -1.85 30.22 -11.05
CA VAL A 260 -2.67 29.02 -11.24
C VAL A 260 -1.84 28.01 -12.07
N PRO A 261 -1.76 26.73 -11.67
CA PRO A 261 -1.06 25.71 -12.43
C PRO A 261 -1.58 25.67 -13.87
N GLU A 262 -0.67 25.59 -14.83
CA GLU A 262 -1.04 25.43 -16.24
C GLU A 262 -2.01 24.23 -16.43
N PRO A 263 -3.01 24.33 -17.32
CA PRO A 263 -4.11 23.36 -17.43
C PRO A 263 -3.68 21.93 -17.77
N HIS A 264 -2.46 21.73 -18.26
CA HIS A 264 -1.91 20.41 -18.57
C HIS A 264 -1.36 19.64 -17.35
N TYR A 265 -1.21 20.29 -16.18
CA TYR A 265 -0.75 19.65 -14.94
C TYR A 265 -1.85 19.47 -13.89
N GLN A 266 -3.07 19.93 -14.20
CA GLN A 266 -4.25 19.77 -13.37
C GLN A 266 -5.18 18.74 -14.01
N LEU A 267 -5.57 17.74 -13.23
CA LEU A 267 -6.59 16.79 -13.66
C LEU A 267 -7.95 17.50 -13.80
N PRO A 268 -8.75 17.21 -14.84
CA PRO A 268 -9.97 17.93 -15.16
C PRO A 268 -11.17 17.47 -14.32
N PHE A 269 -10.97 17.21 -13.03
CA PHE A 269 -12.00 16.73 -12.12
C PHE A 269 -12.35 17.79 -11.10
N ASN A 270 -13.63 17.89 -10.80
CA ASN A 270 -14.13 18.75 -9.74
C ASN A 270 -14.80 17.90 -8.67
N PHE A 271 -14.37 18.10 -7.42
CA PHE A 271 -15.08 17.54 -6.29
C PHE A 271 -16.43 18.24 -6.13
N ASP A 272 -17.41 17.50 -5.63
CA ASP A 272 -18.78 17.92 -5.41
C ASP A 272 -19.60 18.34 -6.64
N GLN A 273 -19.00 18.36 -7.83
CA GLN A 273 -19.73 18.52 -9.09
C GLN A 273 -20.54 17.25 -9.40
N LEU A 274 -21.82 17.44 -9.72
CA LEU A 274 -22.70 16.35 -10.15
C LEU A 274 -22.31 15.88 -11.55
N ILE A 275 -22.13 14.57 -11.70
CA ILE A 275 -21.87 13.89 -12.96
C ILE A 275 -23.05 12.96 -13.24
N ILE A 276 -23.55 13.01 -14.47
CA ILE A 276 -24.61 12.13 -14.96
C ILE A 276 -24.01 11.29 -16.09
N GLU A 277 -23.91 9.98 -15.87
CA GLU A 277 -23.43 9.02 -16.87
C GLU A 277 -24.45 7.88 -16.99
N ASN A 278 -25.11 7.77 -18.15
CA ASN A 278 -26.24 6.87 -18.36
C ASN A 278 -27.35 7.13 -17.33
N SER A 279 -27.80 6.09 -16.61
CA SER A 279 -28.77 6.21 -15.51
C SER A 279 -28.14 6.58 -14.17
N PHE A 280 -26.82 6.74 -14.08
CA PHE A 280 -26.13 7.00 -12.83
C PHE A 280 -25.92 8.50 -12.62
N MET A 281 -26.22 8.95 -11.40
CA MET A 281 -25.86 10.27 -10.91
C MET A 281 -24.87 10.09 -9.76
N TYR A 282 -23.73 10.75 -9.81
CA TYR A 282 -22.69 10.65 -8.78
C TYR A 282 -21.84 11.90 -8.70
N LYS A 283 -20.98 11.97 -7.69
CA LYS A 283 -19.99 13.03 -7.54
C LYS A 283 -18.73 12.51 -6.86
N PHE A 284 -17.61 13.19 -7.08
CA PHE A 284 -16.39 12.93 -6.33
C PHE A 284 -16.40 13.69 -5.00
N GLU A 285 -16.03 13.02 -3.91
CA GLU A 285 -15.91 13.58 -2.58
C GLU A 285 -14.51 13.31 -2.03
N LEU A 286 -13.98 14.24 -1.24
CA LEU A 286 -12.77 14.05 -0.45
C LEU A 286 -13.13 14.06 1.03
N TRP A 287 -12.74 13.04 1.75
CA TRP A 287 -12.84 12.97 3.21
C TRP A 287 -11.45 12.90 3.82
N THR A 288 -11.25 13.56 4.96
CA THR A 288 -9.96 13.67 5.65
C THR A 288 -10.04 13.10 7.05
N TYR A 289 -8.96 12.44 7.48
CA TYR A 289 -8.84 11.89 8.83
C TYR A 289 -8.23 12.91 9.79
N ASN A 290 -8.93 13.20 10.89
CA ASN A 290 -8.55 14.14 11.92
C ASN A 290 -8.03 13.39 13.16
N ASN A 291 -6.71 13.46 13.38
CA ASN A 291 -6.02 12.84 14.52
C ASN A 291 -6.17 13.60 15.84
N THR A 292 -6.74 14.80 15.84
CA THR A 292 -6.71 15.75 16.96
C THR A 292 -7.92 15.63 17.92
N LEU A 293 -8.61 14.49 17.95
CA LEU A 293 -9.84 14.26 18.73
C LEU A 293 -9.74 13.10 19.72
#